data_AF-A0A6G3XQP6-F1
#
_entry.id   AF-A0A6G3XQP6-F1
#
_cell.length_a   1.000
_cell.length_b   1.000
_cell.length_c   1.000
_cell.angle_alpha   90.00
_cell.angle_beta   90.00
_cell.angle_gamma   90.00
#
_symmetry.space_group_name_H-M   'P 1'
#
loop_
_entity.id
_entity.type
_entity.pdbx_description
1 polymer ?
#
loop_
_entity_poly.entity_id
_entity_poly.type
_entity_poly.pdbx_seq_one_letter_code
_entity_poly.pdbx_strand_id
1 'polypeptide(L)' 'LTLNVGTPDPGAAGLPVLVWIPVGGYLSAASSDPMFDPAALAEAGVVVVTVNCRVGAEGFAFLDDAP' A
#
# COMPACT_ATOMS: atom_id res chain seq x y z
N LEU A 1 6.79 9.19 1.81
CA LEU A 1 6.46 8.06 0.92
C LEU A 1 7.11 6.82 1.50
N THR A 2 6.30 5.82 1.85
CA THR A 2 6.73 4.58 2.54
C THR A 2 5.87 3.42 2.06
N LEU A 3 6.28 2.20 2.36
CA LEU A 3 5.46 1.00 2.21
C LEU A 3 5.64 0.12 3.45
N ASN A 4 4.69 -0.79 3.67
CA ASN A 4 4.81 -1.85 4.67
C ASN A 4 4.86 -3.21 3.97
N VAL A 5 5.54 -4.17 4.60
CA VAL A 5 5.63 -5.55 4.13
C VAL A 5 5.20 -6.47 5.26
N GLY A 6 4.16 -7.25 5.02
CA GLY A 6 3.74 -8.38 5.87
C GLY A 6 4.10 -9.69 5.19
N THR A 7 4.81 -10.57 5.89
CA THR A 7 5.18 -11.90 5.41
C THR A 7 5.04 -12.91 6.55
N PRO A 8 4.62 -14.17 6.28
CA PRO A 8 4.62 -15.23 7.31
C PRO A 8 6.01 -15.65 7.76
N ASP A 9 7.00 -15.60 6.86
CA ASP A 9 8.39 -16.00 7.13
C ASP A 9 9.35 -15.14 6.29
N PRO A 10 10.20 -14.30 6.91
CA PRO A 10 11.22 -13.53 6.21
C PRO A 10 12.29 -14.36 5.49
N GLY A 11 12.47 -15.63 5.85
CA GLY A 11 13.44 -16.55 5.23
C GLY A 11 12.87 -17.36 4.07
N ALA A 12 11.54 -17.37 3.89
CA ALA A 12 10.89 -18.11 2.81
C ALA A 12 11.11 -17.43 1.44
N ALA A 13 11.18 -18.25 0.39
CA ALA A 13 11.36 -17.79 -0.99
C ALA A 13 10.26 -18.36 -1.89
N GLY A 14 9.95 -17.64 -2.98
CA GLY A 14 8.95 -18.07 -3.97
C GLY A 14 7.49 -17.91 -3.51
N LEU A 15 7.23 -17.14 -2.45
CA LEU A 15 5.88 -16.82 -2.02
C LEU A 15 5.18 -15.86 -3.00
N PRO A 16 3.87 -16.00 -3.21
CA PRO A 16 3.10 -15.02 -3.99
C PRO A 16 3.11 -13.65 -3.30
N VAL A 17 3.21 -12.58 -4.10
CA VAL A 17 3.24 -11.19 -3.62
C VAL A 17 1.98 -10.46 -4.05
N LEU A 18 1.20 -9.97 -3.09
CA LEU A 18 0.09 -9.06 -3.30
C LEU A 18 0.55 -7.62 -3.01
N VAL A 19 0.55 -6.77 -4.04
CA VAL A 19 0.79 -5.34 -3.88
C VAL A 19 -0.55 -4.61 -3.84
N TRP A 20 -0.88 -4.05 -2.68
CA TRP A 20 -2.12 -3.32 -2.43
C TRP A 20 -1.87 -1.81 -2.43
N ILE A 21 -2.62 -1.10 -3.28
CA ILE A 21 -2.65 0.35 -3.33
C ILE A 21 -4.00 0.79 -2.73
N PRO A 22 -4.02 1.36 -1.52
CA PRO A 22 -5.26 1.84 -0.93
C PRO A 22 -5.87 2.94 -1.81
N VAL A 23 -7.12 2.76 -2.23
CA VAL A 23 -7.83 3.73 -3.06
C VAL A 23 -8.93 4.38 -2.23
N GLY A 24 -8.81 5.67 -1.92
CA GLY A 24 -9.90 6.49 -1.41
C GLY A 24 -10.12 7.72 -2.29
N GLY A 25 -10.39 7.44 -3.57
CA GLY A 25 -10.73 8.46 -4.58
C GLY A 25 -9.64 9.49 -4.83
N TYR A 26 -8.36 9.13 -4.60
CA TYR A 26 -7.21 10.05 -4.66
C TYR A 26 -7.23 11.18 -3.62
N LEU A 27 -8.20 11.18 -2.70
CA LEU A 27 -8.39 12.23 -1.70
C LEU A 27 -7.95 11.79 -0.30
N SER A 28 -8.10 10.51 0.01
CA SER A 28 -7.69 9.93 1.28
C SER A 28 -7.21 8.50 1.06
N ALA A 29 -6.09 8.14 1.66
CA ALA A 29 -5.58 6.77 1.65
C ALA A 29 -4.50 6.67 2.73
N ALA A 30 -4.56 5.63 3.57
CA ALA A 30 -3.52 5.32 4.53
C ALA A 30 -3.30 3.81 4.59
N SER A 31 -2.06 3.36 4.40
CA SER A 31 -1.71 1.94 4.52
C SER A 31 -1.89 1.39 5.95
N SER A 32 -1.98 2.28 6.94
CA SER A 32 -2.16 1.94 8.36
C SER A 32 -3.63 1.80 8.76
N ASP A 33 -4.56 1.99 7.82
CA ASP A 33 -5.97 1.73 8.08
C ASP A 33 -6.14 0.24 8.46
N PRO A 34 -6.74 -0.09 9.63
CA PRO A 34 -6.96 -1.48 10.05
C PRO A 34 -7.74 -2.32 9.05
N MET A 35 -8.49 -1.70 8.13
CA MET A 35 -9.16 -2.40 7.04
C MET A 35 -8.19 -3.11 6.08
N PHE A 36 -6.90 -2.72 6.08
CA PHE A 36 -5.85 -3.29 5.24
C PHE A 36 -4.83 -4.14 6.03
N ASP A 37 -5.19 -4.66 7.21
CA ASP A 37 -4.33 -5.53 8.00
C ASP A 37 -3.87 -6.76 7.17
N PRO A 38 -2.55 -6.94 6.96
CA PRO A 38 -2.03 -8.04 6.16
C PRO A 38 -2.06 -9.40 6.88
N ALA A 39 -2.35 -9.47 8.18
CA ALA A 39 -2.15 -10.66 9.01
C ALA A 39 -2.79 -11.93 8.43
N ALA A 40 -4.08 -11.88 8.10
CA ALA A 40 -4.80 -13.06 7.60
C ALA A 40 -4.25 -13.58 6.26
N LEU A 41 -3.77 -12.69 5.40
CA LEU A 41 -3.18 -13.06 4.10
C LEU A 41 -1.74 -13.56 4.27
N ALA A 42 -0.98 -12.95 5.18
CA ALA A 42 0.35 -13.41 5.55
C ALA A 42 0.29 -14.83 6.10
N GLU A 43 -0.61 -15.11 7.05
CA GLU A 43 -0.85 -16.46 7.59
C GLU A 43 -1.25 -17.47 6.50
N ALA A 44 -1.91 -17.02 5.43
CA ALA A 44 -2.25 -17.85 4.28
C ALA A 44 -1.09 -18.08 3.28
N GLY A 45 0.12 -17.59 3.56
CA GLY A 45 1.30 -17.81 2.73
C GLY A 45 1.58 -16.69 1.71
N VAL A 46 0.94 -15.52 1.83
CA VAL A 46 1.08 -14.40 0.88
C VAL A 46 1.96 -13.30 1.48
N VAL A 47 2.91 -12.79 0.72
CA VAL A 47 3.59 -11.54 1.07
C VAL A 47 2.68 -10.38 0.67
N VAL A 48 2.25 -9.58 1.64
CA VAL A 48 1.38 -8.42 1.40
C VAL A 48 2.21 -7.14 1.50
N VAL A 49 2.18 -6.32 0.46
CA VAL A 49 2.82 -5.01 0.42
C VAL A 49 1.75 -3.94 0.35
N THR A 50 1.68 -3.04 1.33
CA THR A 50 0.78 -1.88 1.29
C THR A 50 1.58 -0.60 1.03
N VAL A 51 1.17 0.17 0.03
CA VAL A 51 1.92 1.35 -0.44
C VAL A 51 1.24 2.64 0.00
N ASN A 52 2.02 3.59 0.52
CA ASN A 52 1.55 4.97 0.71
C ASN A 52 1.95 5.85 -0.46
N CYS A 53 0.97 6.56 -1.03
CA CYS A 53 1.18 7.60 -2.03
C CYS A 53 0.69 8.96 -1.50
N ARG A 54 1.07 10.05 -2.16
CA ARG A 54 0.48 11.38 -1.90
C ARG A 54 -0.96 11.38 -2.39
N VAL A 55 -1.82 12.15 -1.71
CA VAL A 55 -3.24 12.32 -2.03
C VAL A 55 -3.59 13.81 -2.10
N GLY A 56 -4.80 14.12 -2.57
CA GLY A 56 -5.29 15.49 -2.71
C GLY A 56 -4.41 16.33 -3.63
N ALA A 57 -4.36 17.64 -3.37
CA ALA A 57 -3.59 18.58 -4.19
C ALA A 57 -2.09 18.24 -4.22
N GLU A 58 -1.52 17.76 -3.11
CA GLU A 58 -0.10 17.41 -3.04
C GLU A 58 0.30 16.24 -3.96
N GLY A 59 -0.65 15.36 -4.29
CA GLY A 59 -0.45 14.23 -5.19
C GLY A 59 -0.94 14.47 -6.61
N PHE A 60 -2.01 15.26 -6.78
CA PHE A 60 -2.81 15.28 -8.00
C PHE A 60 -3.30 16.67 -8.44
N ALA A 61 -2.83 17.77 -7.83
CA ALA A 61 -3.17 19.09 -8.35
C ALA A 61 -2.63 19.26 -9.77
N PHE A 62 -3.51 19.71 -10.67
CA PHE A 62 -3.13 20.23 -11.97
C PHE A 62 -3.21 21.76 -11.90
N LEU A 63 -2.10 22.45 -12.14
CA LEU A 63 -2.04 23.90 -12.28
C LEU A 63 -1.57 24.22 -13.69
N ASP A 64 -2.36 25.00 -14.43
CA ASP A 64 -1.91 25.58 -15.69
C ASP A 64 -0.63 26.42 -15.45
N ASP A 65 0.33 26.31 -16.37
CA ASP A 65 1.62 27.01 -16.34
C ASP A 65 2.54 26.73 -15.13
N ALA A 66 2.23 25.70 -14.31
CA ALA A 66 3.22 25.13 -13.41
C ALA A 66 4.36 24.47 -14.23
N PRO A 67 5.64 24.58 -13.81
CA PRO A 67 6.77 24.01 -14.55
C PRO A 67 6.69 22.49 -14.72
#